data_AF-A0A917N826-F1
#
_entry.id   AF-A0A917N826-F1
#
_cell.length_a   1.000
_cell.length_b   1.000
_cell.length_c   1.000
_cell.angle_alpha   90.00
_cell.angle_beta   90.00
_cell.angle_gamma   90.00
#
_symmetry.space_group_name_H-M   'P 1'
#
loop_
_entity.id
_entity.type
_entity.pdbx_description
1 polymer ?
#
loop_
_entity_poly.entity_id
_entity_poly.type
_entity_poly.pdbx_seq_one_letter_code
_entity_poly.pdbx_strand_id
1 'polypeptide(L)'
;MLESLTLETLDSIGKIDAKIWDDLMASLGNPDSDSISLNGHPEGLNPFNRHHFLHALEQSGCVSAKTGWRPMHIVLKSNQHIVAVMPLYLKSHSYGEYVFDWAWAKAYERHQIEYYPKLLSSIPFTPVAGNRIGIATWLAKGEIDQVYQLLRTQLDQLMLQLDLSSWHCLFLPQNQWRQLMGQHADGKPQSVMTLSSKGAIAACADPESPAYGLARHGVQFHWQNKGYRCFEDFLATLTSRKRKNIRKERAVFAPRASSQTPQSMKFEFEFVEGTRLSKAQIQEFYHCYQVTYLKRSGHHGYLNLAFFEHLVMSMPEQVLMLRVLDRQRVASSEGKEQLKPQLFGPTSQSVPPEDLSDDNVEPQSRLVASSLFFKSQTHLYGRYWGALEEVEGLHFEACYYQGIDYCIANGLQVFDAGAQGEHKLARGFEPVQTYSNHQIAHPEFYQAIAEYTAQERRNMKVYLQQSQAALPFKKGDNVDG
;
A
#
# COMPACT_ATOMS: atom_id res chain seq x y z
N MET A 1 27.47 11.79 -18.92
CA MET A 1 27.06 12.89 -18.03
C MET A 1 25.75 13.39 -18.59
N LEU A 2 24.69 13.43 -17.79
CA LEU A 2 23.39 13.90 -18.26
C LEU A 2 23.53 15.37 -18.68
N GLU A 3 23.28 15.65 -19.96
CA GLU A 3 23.27 17.00 -20.50
C GLU A 3 21.83 17.54 -20.51
N SER A 4 21.66 18.80 -20.12
CA SER A 4 20.37 19.54 -20.09
C SER A 4 19.21 18.82 -19.39
N LEU A 5 19.30 18.69 -18.07
CA LEU A 5 18.20 18.17 -17.25
C LEU A 5 17.09 19.21 -17.07
N THR A 6 15.85 18.84 -17.39
CA THR A 6 14.65 19.67 -17.17
C THR A 6 13.63 18.89 -16.36
N LEU A 7 13.06 19.53 -15.33
CA LEU A 7 12.02 18.94 -14.49
C LEU A 7 10.68 19.59 -14.78
N GLU A 8 9.64 18.77 -14.92
CA GLU A 8 8.26 19.21 -15.01
C GLU A 8 7.39 18.54 -13.94
N THR A 9 6.33 19.25 -13.51
CA THR A 9 5.29 18.68 -12.65
C THR A 9 4.03 18.43 -13.46
N LEU A 10 3.45 17.24 -13.34
CA LEU A 10 2.19 16.84 -13.96
C LEU A 10 1.07 16.87 -12.92
N ASP A 11 -0.04 17.55 -13.26
CA ASP A 11 -1.27 17.60 -12.43
C ASP A 11 -2.13 16.33 -12.52
N SER A 12 -1.72 15.36 -13.35
CA SER A 12 -2.29 14.02 -13.43
C SER A 12 -1.28 13.06 -14.04
N ILE A 13 -1.27 11.83 -13.54
CA ILE A 13 -0.47 10.75 -14.11
C ILE A 13 -0.93 10.37 -15.52
N GLY A 14 -2.17 10.68 -15.91
CA GLY A 14 -2.68 10.46 -17.27
C GLY A 14 -1.94 11.24 -18.36
N LYS A 15 -1.08 12.21 -17.99
CA LYS A 15 -0.26 13.00 -18.93
C LYS A 15 1.08 12.35 -19.31
N ILE A 16 1.42 11.21 -18.70
CA ILE A 16 2.58 10.41 -19.06
C ILE A 16 2.12 9.03 -19.56
N ASP A 17 2.84 8.50 -20.56
CA ASP A 17 2.59 7.16 -21.08
C ASP A 17 2.79 6.11 -19.98
N ALA A 18 1.83 5.18 -19.89
CA ALA A 18 1.81 4.17 -18.84
C ALA A 18 3.02 3.24 -18.90
N LYS A 19 3.49 2.90 -20.11
CA LYS A 19 4.66 2.04 -20.28
C LYS A 19 5.92 2.75 -19.83
N ILE A 20 6.10 4.02 -20.20
CA ILE A 20 7.26 4.81 -19.75
C ILE A 20 7.30 4.89 -18.21
N TRP A 21 6.17 5.18 -17.57
CA TRP A 21 6.08 5.22 -16.11
C TRP A 21 6.42 3.86 -15.49
N ASP A 22 5.78 2.79 -15.96
CA ASP A 22 5.95 1.45 -15.41
C ASP A 22 7.39 0.94 -15.61
N ASP A 23 8.01 1.16 -16.78
CA ASP A 23 9.40 0.80 -17.07
C ASP A 23 10.38 1.50 -16.11
N LEU A 24 10.17 2.80 -15.84
CA LEU A 24 11.02 3.56 -14.91
C LEU A 24 10.80 3.11 -13.47
N MET A 25 9.56 2.84 -13.06
CA MET A 25 9.25 2.34 -11.71
C MET A 25 9.73 0.90 -11.48
N ALA A 26 10.01 0.14 -12.55
CA ALA A 26 10.64 -1.18 -12.49
C ALA A 26 12.14 -1.15 -12.14
N SER A 27 12.78 0.02 -12.25
CA SER A 27 14.20 0.17 -12.00
C SER A 27 14.61 -0.08 -10.54
N LEU A 28 15.87 -0.48 -10.37
CA LEU A 28 16.50 -1.01 -9.15
C LEU A 28 16.11 -0.27 -7.86
N GLY A 29 15.54 -1.04 -6.94
CA GLY A 29 15.15 -0.58 -5.61
C GLY A 29 14.00 -1.34 -4.98
N ASN A 30 13.41 -2.33 -5.65
CA ASN A 30 12.50 -3.23 -4.95
C ASN A 30 13.31 -4.00 -3.87
N PRO A 31 12.90 -4.01 -2.58
CA PRO A 31 13.43 -4.97 -1.60
C PRO A 31 13.38 -6.43 -2.09
N ASP A 32 12.62 -6.70 -3.15
CA ASP A 32 12.48 -8.01 -3.81
C ASP A 32 13.58 -8.31 -4.84
N SER A 33 14.58 -7.43 -5.01
CA SER A 33 15.65 -7.60 -6.01
C SER A 33 16.93 -8.20 -5.42
N ASP A 34 16.81 -9.26 -4.63
CA ASP A 34 17.86 -10.28 -4.60
C ASP A 34 17.72 -11.14 -5.86
N SER A 35 18.38 -10.66 -6.93
CA SER A 35 18.81 -11.45 -8.10
C SER A 35 17.78 -12.41 -8.73
N ILE A 36 16.67 -11.96 -9.31
CA ILE A 36 16.02 -12.68 -10.43
C ILE A 36 15.36 -11.66 -11.40
N SER A 37 15.94 -11.59 -12.59
CA SER A 37 15.39 -11.23 -13.91
C SER A 37 14.31 -10.14 -14.05
N LEU A 38 14.79 -8.94 -14.42
CA LEU A 38 14.09 -7.93 -15.22
C LEU A 38 13.82 -8.48 -16.64
N ASN A 39 12.83 -9.36 -16.80
CA ASN A 39 12.24 -9.64 -18.12
C ASN A 39 10.97 -8.81 -18.28
N GLY A 40 11.05 -7.47 -18.19
CA GLY A 40 10.08 -6.51 -18.74
C GLY A 40 8.56 -6.74 -18.58
N HIS A 41 8.10 -7.65 -17.70
CA HIS A 41 6.70 -8.03 -17.59
C HIS A 41 6.02 -7.22 -16.48
N PRO A 42 4.84 -6.61 -16.75
CA PRO A 42 4.10 -5.79 -15.78
C PRO A 42 3.79 -6.52 -14.46
N GLU A 43 3.72 -7.85 -14.49
CA GLU A 43 3.42 -8.70 -13.34
C GLU A 43 4.55 -8.76 -12.29
N GLY A 44 5.78 -8.37 -12.65
CA GLY A 44 6.90 -8.26 -11.72
C GLY A 44 6.91 -6.97 -10.89
N LEU A 45 6.10 -5.97 -11.29
CA LEU A 45 6.02 -4.69 -10.60
C LEU A 45 5.14 -4.79 -9.35
N ASN A 46 5.52 -4.03 -8.33
CA ASN A 46 4.62 -3.73 -7.24
C ASN A 46 3.34 -3.07 -7.81
N PRO A 47 2.15 -3.68 -7.64
CA PRO A 47 0.91 -3.23 -8.28
C PRO A 47 0.55 -1.78 -7.94
N PHE A 48 0.95 -1.31 -6.76
CA PHE A 48 0.63 0.03 -6.27
C PHE A 48 1.49 1.14 -6.89
N ASN A 49 2.60 0.77 -7.53
CA ASN A 49 3.49 1.69 -8.22
C ASN A 49 3.14 1.88 -9.69
N ARG A 50 2.26 1.03 -10.23
CA ARG A 50 1.87 1.07 -11.63
C ARG A 50 1.06 2.31 -11.95
N HIS A 51 1.24 2.77 -13.18
CA HIS A 51 0.48 3.87 -13.76
C HIS A 51 -1.02 3.63 -13.61
N HIS A 52 -1.50 2.44 -13.99
CA HIS A 52 -2.91 2.08 -13.97
C HIS A 52 -3.54 2.18 -12.57
N PHE A 53 -2.82 1.79 -11.51
CA PHE A 53 -3.31 1.91 -10.13
C PHE A 53 -3.47 3.38 -9.70
N LEU A 54 -2.45 4.20 -9.94
CA LEU A 54 -2.46 5.62 -9.61
C LEU A 54 -3.47 6.40 -10.46
N HIS A 55 -3.58 6.05 -11.75
CA HIS A 55 -4.55 6.64 -12.66
C HIS A 55 -5.98 6.29 -12.26
N ALA A 56 -6.26 5.06 -11.81
CA ALA A 56 -7.57 4.68 -11.28
C ALA A 56 -7.96 5.51 -10.05
N LEU A 57 -7.01 5.83 -9.16
CA LEU A 57 -7.25 6.73 -8.02
C LEU A 57 -7.64 8.14 -8.46
N GLU A 58 -6.97 8.68 -9.48
CA GLU A 58 -7.24 10.02 -10.02
C GLU A 58 -8.55 10.09 -10.82
N GLN A 59 -8.76 9.15 -11.75
CA GLN A 59 -9.95 9.07 -12.61
C GLN A 59 -11.24 8.89 -11.80
N SER A 60 -11.17 8.10 -10.73
CA SER A 60 -12.31 7.92 -9.82
C SER A 60 -12.56 9.12 -8.90
N GLY A 61 -11.68 10.12 -8.88
CA GLY A 61 -11.74 11.27 -7.99
C GLY A 61 -11.36 10.99 -6.54
N CYS A 62 -10.96 9.76 -6.19
CA CYS A 62 -10.47 9.41 -4.85
C CYS A 62 -9.22 10.21 -4.50
N VAL A 63 -8.36 10.45 -5.49
CA VAL A 63 -7.20 11.34 -5.43
C VAL A 63 -7.53 12.58 -6.26
N SER A 64 -7.86 13.67 -5.58
CA SER A 64 -8.10 14.96 -6.21
C SER A 64 -7.88 16.09 -5.21
N ALA A 65 -7.83 17.34 -5.71
CA ALA A 65 -7.80 18.51 -4.84
C ALA A 65 -8.99 18.53 -3.84
N LYS A 66 -10.17 18.02 -4.24
CA LYS A 66 -11.36 17.95 -3.38
C LYS A 66 -11.19 17.00 -2.19
N THR A 67 -10.41 15.93 -2.35
CA THR A 67 -10.11 14.96 -1.29
C THR A 67 -8.80 15.28 -0.56
N GLY A 68 -8.22 16.46 -0.80
CA GLY A 68 -6.96 16.89 -0.21
C GLY A 68 -5.74 16.15 -0.74
N TRP A 69 -5.83 15.52 -1.91
CA TRP A 69 -4.77 14.80 -2.62
C TRP A 69 -4.59 15.37 -4.03
N ARG A 70 -4.07 16.60 -4.16
CA ARG A 70 -3.87 17.21 -5.49
C ARG A 70 -2.63 16.62 -6.17
N PRO A 71 -2.73 15.95 -7.33
CA PRO A 71 -1.56 15.40 -8.00
C PRO A 71 -0.61 16.49 -8.51
N MET A 72 0.70 16.21 -8.41
CA MET A 72 1.81 17.07 -8.83
C MET A 72 3.05 16.22 -9.22
N HIS A 73 2.85 15.07 -9.90
CA HIS A 73 3.92 14.10 -10.19
C HIS A 73 5.12 14.75 -10.87
N ILE A 74 6.33 14.37 -10.48
CA ILE A 74 7.55 14.85 -11.11
C ILE A 74 7.90 13.96 -12.29
N VAL A 75 8.27 14.60 -13.41
CA VAL A 75 8.93 13.98 -14.55
C VAL A 75 10.24 14.72 -14.81
N LEU A 76 11.33 13.99 -14.86
CA LEU A 76 12.66 14.51 -15.15
C LEU A 76 13.09 14.05 -16.54
N LYS A 77 13.50 14.99 -17.39
CA LYS A 77 13.94 14.75 -18.76
C LYS A 77 15.41 15.14 -18.95
N SER A 78 16.12 14.38 -19.77
CA SER A 78 17.44 14.74 -20.33
C SER A 78 17.38 14.59 -21.84
N ASN A 79 17.72 15.64 -22.59
CA ASN A 79 17.69 15.64 -24.05
C ASN A 79 16.37 15.05 -24.62
N GLN A 80 15.23 15.48 -24.07
CA GLN A 80 13.86 15.00 -24.36
C GLN A 80 13.49 13.59 -23.89
N HIS A 81 14.44 12.76 -23.45
CA HIS A 81 14.12 11.45 -22.85
C HIS A 81 13.73 11.59 -21.38
N ILE A 82 12.67 10.91 -20.96
CA ILE A 82 12.30 10.83 -19.54
C ILE A 82 13.28 9.89 -18.85
N VAL A 83 14.02 10.41 -17.88
CA VAL A 83 15.05 9.69 -17.14
C VAL A 83 14.66 9.39 -15.70
N ALA A 84 13.68 10.11 -15.14
CA ALA A 84 13.09 9.76 -13.85
C ALA A 84 11.64 10.23 -13.71
N VAL A 85 10.89 9.55 -12.85
CA VAL A 85 9.51 9.88 -12.46
C VAL A 85 9.32 9.73 -10.96
N MET A 86 8.40 10.49 -10.37
CA MET A 86 8.08 10.38 -8.95
C MET A 86 6.62 10.75 -8.70
N PRO A 87 5.79 9.86 -8.12
CA PRO A 87 4.47 10.23 -7.67
C PRO A 87 4.59 11.28 -6.56
N LEU A 88 3.89 12.39 -6.71
CA LEU A 88 3.93 13.51 -5.80
C LEU A 88 2.56 14.16 -5.73
N TYR A 89 2.16 14.56 -4.53
CA TYR A 89 0.86 15.14 -4.24
C TYR A 89 1.02 16.34 -3.33
N LEU A 90 0.24 17.40 -3.56
CA LEU A 90 0.03 18.45 -2.58
C LEU A 90 -1.11 18.05 -1.64
N LYS A 91 -0.80 17.94 -0.35
CA LYS A 91 -1.72 17.50 0.71
C LYS A 91 -2.22 18.67 1.54
N SER A 92 -3.54 18.75 1.72
CA SER A 92 -4.18 19.72 2.63
C SER A 92 -4.51 19.15 4.01
N HIS A 93 -4.19 17.87 4.27
CA HIS A 93 -4.36 17.17 5.55
C HIS A 93 -3.55 15.87 5.57
N SER A 94 -3.38 15.22 6.72
CA SER A 94 -2.67 13.94 6.85
C SER A 94 -3.51 12.67 6.66
N TYR A 95 -4.83 12.77 6.43
CA TYR A 95 -5.63 11.56 6.16
C TYR A 95 -5.17 10.80 4.91
N GLY A 96 -5.10 9.47 5.03
CA GLY A 96 -4.81 8.52 3.95
C GLY A 96 -3.33 8.26 3.65
N GLU A 97 -2.39 8.97 4.31
CA GLU A 97 -0.95 8.77 4.09
C GLU A 97 -0.30 7.78 5.05
N TYR A 98 -1.03 7.41 6.12
CA TYR A 98 -0.65 6.38 7.11
C TYR A 98 0.68 6.63 7.83
N VAL A 99 1.13 7.89 7.85
CA VAL A 99 2.21 8.39 8.69
C VAL A 99 1.60 9.49 9.54
N PHE A 100 1.26 9.14 10.78
CA PHE A 100 0.49 10.00 11.70
C PHE A 100 1.36 11.15 12.24
N ASP A 101 1.60 12.16 11.42
CA ASP A 101 2.33 13.38 11.78
C ASP A 101 1.44 14.47 12.42
N TRP A 102 0.25 14.08 12.91
CA TRP A 102 -0.65 14.97 13.66
C TRP A 102 0.02 15.70 14.81
N ALA A 103 1.03 15.10 15.43
CA ALA A 103 1.83 15.75 16.47
C ALA A 103 2.60 16.96 15.93
N TRP A 104 3.11 16.88 14.70
CA TRP A 104 3.81 17.99 14.03
C TRP A 104 2.79 19.06 13.63
N ALA A 105 1.68 18.68 13.00
CA ALA A 105 0.60 19.60 12.65
C ALA A 105 0.07 20.38 13.87
N LYS A 106 -0.14 19.71 15.01
CA LYS A 106 -0.54 20.35 16.27
C LYS A 106 0.53 21.27 16.85
N ALA A 107 1.81 20.96 16.66
CA ALA A 107 2.89 21.84 17.09
C ALA A 107 2.85 23.14 16.27
N TYR A 108 2.75 23.05 14.95
CA TYR A 108 2.58 24.19 14.04
C TYR A 108 1.36 25.05 14.42
N GLU A 109 0.20 24.41 14.64
CA GLU A 109 -1.04 25.09 15.06
C GLU A 109 -0.87 25.89 16.36
N ARG A 110 -0.18 25.33 17.37
CA ARG A 110 0.09 26.04 18.65
C ARG A 110 0.93 27.30 18.46
N HIS A 111 1.74 27.35 17.42
CA HIS A 111 2.56 28.50 17.06
C HIS A 111 1.91 29.39 15.98
N GLN A 112 0.66 29.11 15.60
CA GLN A 112 -0.11 29.85 14.59
C GLN A 112 0.58 29.87 13.21
N ILE A 113 1.31 28.80 12.88
CA ILE A 113 1.94 28.60 11.58
C ILE A 113 1.20 27.48 10.87
N GLU A 114 0.90 27.66 9.58
CA GLU A 114 0.18 26.66 8.81
C GLU A 114 1.08 25.45 8.53
N TYR A 115 0.61 24.25 8.92
CA TYR A 115 1.28 23.00 8.57
C TYR A 115 0.87 22.46 7.20
N TYR A 116 -0.30 22.84 6.70
CA TYR A 116 -0.77 22.44 5.38
C TYR A 116 -0.89 23.69 4.51
N PRO A 117 -0.60 23.60 3.20
CA PRO A 117 -0.29 22.36 2.49
C PRO A 117 1.16 21.87 2.65
N LYS A 118 1.37 20.59 2.37
CA LYS A 118 2.68 19.92 2.34
C LYS A 118 2.82 19.05 1.09
N LEU A 119 4.04 18.80 0.62
CA LEU A 119 4.29 17.85 -0.45
C LEU A 119 4.42 16.42 0.08
N LEU A 120 3.86 15.46 -0.65
CA LEU A 120 3.87 14.06 -0.27
C LEU A 120 4.14 13.15 -1.47
N SER A 121 5.16 12.32 -1.36
CA SER A 121 5.36 11.15 -2.20
C SER A 121 5.06 9.87 -1.41
N SER A 122 3.94 9.25 -1.74
CA SER A 122 3.47 7.97 -1.18
C SER A 122 2.48 7.33 -2.14
N ILE A 123 2.03 6.11 -1.84
CA ILE A 123 0.86 5.53 -2.51
C ILE A 123 -0.39 5.97 -1.72
N PRO A 124 -1.34 6.70 -2.35
CA PRO A 124 -2.54 7.13 -1.67
C PRO A 124 -3.33 5.96 -1.09
N PHE A 125 -3.78 6.12 0.16
CA PHE A 125 -4.60 5.17 0.90
C PHE A 125 -3.97 3.78 1.12
N THR A 126 -2.67 3.62 0.84
CA THR A 126 -2.00 2.32 0.83
C THR A 126 -0.58 2.44 1.41
N PRO A 127 -0.35 2.10 2.71
CA PRO A 127 0.97 2.16 3.32
C PRO A 127 1.83 0.97 2.92
N VAL A 128 2.25 0.93 1.66
CA VAL A 128 3.08 -0.15 1.12
C VAL A 128 4.50 0.33 0.88
N ALA A 129 5.49 -0.47 1.26
CA ALA A 129 6.87 -0.22 0.84
C ALA A 129 7.03 -0.46 -0.66
N GLY A 130 7.78 0.39 -1.34
CA GLY A 130 8.02 0.26 -2.78
C GLY A 130 8.61 1.55 -3.34
N ASN A 131 9.10 1.49 -4.58
CA ASN A 131 9.76 2.64 -5.22
C ASN A 131 8.89 3.91 -5.09
N ARG A 132 9.53 5.05 -4.82
CA ARG A 132 8.91 6.39 -4.93
C ARG A 132 9.56 7.22 -6.01
N ILE A 133 10.66 6.74 -6.54
CA ILE A 133 11.39 7.38 -7.64
C ILE A 133 11.66 6.28 -8.65
N GLY A 134 11.14 6.39 -9.86
CA GLY A 134 11.53 5.55 -10.99
C GLY A 134 12.68 6.21 -11.72
N ILE A 135 13.74 5.48 -12.05
CA ILE A 135 14.94 6.01 -12.70
C ILE A 135 15.29 5.13 -13.91
N ALA A 136 15.73 5.73 -15.01
CA ALA A 136 16.18 4.98 -16.17
C ALA A 136 17.31 3.99 -15.81
N THR A 137 17.11 2.70 -16.11
CA THR A 137 18.07 1.62 -15.77
C THR A 137 19.38 1.70 -16.53
N TRP A 138 19.41 2.42 -17.66
CA TRP A 138 20.59 2.62 -18.49
C TRP A 138 21.50 3.75 -17.99
N LEU A 139 21.14 4.46 -16.92
CA LEU A 139 21.98 5.51 -16.35
C LEU A 139 23.17 4.92 -15.58
N ALA A 140 24.33 5.55 -15.72
CA ALA A 140 25.48 5.22 -14.90
C ALA A 140 25.27 5.65 -13.44
N LYS A 141 25.99 5.03 -12.50
CA LYS A 141 25.86 5.34 -11.05
C LYS A 141 25.99 6.84 -10.72
N GLY A 142 26.97 7.53 -11.30
CA GLY A 142 27.14 8.97 -11.08
C GLY A 142 25.99 9.83 -11.63
N GLU A 143 25.31 9.35 -12.67
CA GLU A 143 24.13 10.01 -13.25
C GLU A 143 22.89 9.75 -12.38
N ILE A 144 22.75 8.56 -11.79
CA ILE A 144 21.73 8.25 -10.79
C ILE A 144 21.89 9.17 -9.56
N ASP A 145 23.11 9.32 -9.06
CA ASP A 145 23.39 10.22 -7.93
C ASP A 145 23.02 11.68 -8.27
N GLN A 146 23.28 12.12 -9.51
CA GLN A 146 22.86 13.43 -10.02
C GLN A 146 21.33 13.59 -10.08
N VAL A 147 20.59 12.53 -10.47
CA VAL A 147 19.11 12.52 -10.46
C VAL A 147 18.58 12.73 -9.03
N TYR A 148 19.10 12.01 -8.03
CA TYR A 148 18.68 12.19 -6.63
C TYR A 148 18.99 13.59 -6.09
N GLN A 149 20.16 14.15 -6.42
CA GLN A 149 20.50 15.53 -6.06
C GLN A 149 19.52 16.53 -6.65
N LEU A 150 19.21 16.41 -7.94
CA LEU A 150 18.28 17.31 -8.62
C LEU A 150 16.85 17.20 -8.07
N LEU A 151 16.38 15.97 -7.80
CA LEU A 151 15.06 15.75 -7.19
C LEU A 151 14.94 16.43 -5.82
N ARG A 152 15.96 16.31 -4.95
CA ARG A 152 15.98 17.03 -3.66
C ARG A 152 15.92 18.53 -3.86
N THR A 153 16.82 19.08 -4.67
CA THR A 153 16.87 20.52 -4.94
C THR A 153 15.52 21.02 -5.47
N GLN A 154 14.87 20.26 -6.35
CA GLN A 154 13.55 20.63 -6.84
C GLN A 154 12.47 20.58 -5.77
N LEU A 155 12.44 19.54 -4.94
CA LEU A 155 11.45 19.43 -3.86
C LEU A 155 11.60 20.60 -2.87
N ASP A 156 12.84 20.99 -2.55
CA ASP A 156 13.13 22.17 -1.75
C ASP A 156 12.68 23.46 -2.46
N GLN A 157 12.94 23.61 -3.76
CA GLN A 157 12.46 24.76 -4.54
C GLN A 157 10.93 24.84 -4.56
N LEU A 158 10.23 23.73 -4.79
CA LEU A 158 8.77 23.68 -4.79
C LEU A 158 8.21 24.02 -3.42
N MET A 159 8.83 23.50 -2.35
CA MET A 159 8.46 23.81 -0.97
C MET A 159 8.56 25.32 -0.70
N LEU A 160 9.64 25.97 -1.13
CA LEU A 160 9.81 27.42 -0.96
C LEU A 160 8.90 28.25 -1.87
N GLN A 161 8.78 27.89 -3.15
CA GLN A 161 7.98 28.63 -4.14
C GLN A 161 6.48 28.61 -3.85
N LEU A 162 5.99 27.50 -3.28
CA LEU A 162 4.59 27.31 -2.95
C LEU A 162 4.28 27.62 -1.47
N ASP A 163 5.27 28.14 -0.72
CA ASP A 163 5.17 28.47 0.71
C ASP A 163 4.64 27.29 1.56
N LEU A 164 5.26 26.12 1.39
CA LEU A 164 4.86 24.89 2.04
C LEU A 164 5.66 24.65 3.31
N SER A 165 5.02 24.04 4.31
CA SER A 165 5.66 23.71 5.58
C SER A 165 6.76 22.65 5.44
N SER A 166 6.59 21.71 4.50
CA SER A 166 7.40 20.51 4.38
C SER A 166 7.19 19.72 3.07
N TRP A 167 8.13 18.80 2.79
CA TRP A 167 7.93 17.68 1.88
C TRP A 167 8.24 16.34 2.55
N HIS A 168 7.52 15.28 2.17
CA HIS A 168 7.65 13.94 2.77
C HIS A 168 7.71 12.85 1.68
N CYS A 169 8.62 11.88 1.84
CA CYS A 169 8.68 10.67 1.03
C CYS A 169 8.51 9.45 1.93
N LEU A 170 7.42 8.69 1.77
CA LEU A 170 7.00 7.67 2.72
C LEU A 170 7.17 6.24 2.19
N PHE A 171 7.59 5.32 3.07
CA PHE A 171 7.74 3.89 2.79
C PHE A 171 8.68 3.61 1.59
N LEU A 172 9.80 4.33 1.57
CA LEU A 172 10.87 4.14 0.62
C LEU A 172 11.56 2.79 0.82
N PRO A 173 12.03 2.15 -0.25
CA PRO A 173 13.02 1.11 -0.14
C PRO A 173 14.32 1.66 0.44
N GLN A 174 15.08 0.82 1.14
CA GLN A 174 16.25 1.26 1.88
C GLN A 174 17.31 1.95 0.99
N ASN A 175 17.49 1.49 -0.25
CA ASN A 175 18.44 2.11 -1.18
C ASN A 175 18.00 3.51 -1.62
N GLN A 176 16.73 3.71 -1.97
CA GLN A 176 16.19 5.03 -2.32
C GLN A 176 16.20 5.97 -1.13
N TRP A 177 15.91 5.45 0.07
CA TRP A 177 16.03 6.17 1.32
C TRP A 177 17.45 6.69 1.55
N ARG A 178 18.48 5.82 1.49
CA ARG A 178 19.89 6.22 1.64
C ARG A 178 20.28 7.28 0.61
N GLN A 179 19.93 7.06 -0.65
CA GLN A 179 20.25 7.98 -1.73
C GLN A 179 19.58 9.34 -1.54
N LEU A 180 18.30 9.38 -1.16
CA LEU A 180 17.60 10.63 -0.82
C LEU A 180 18.17 11.30 0.43
N MET A 181 18.67 10.53 1.40
CA MET A 181 19.41 11.04 2.56
C MET A 181 20.85 11.45 2.23
N GLY A 182 21.26 11.49 0.95
CA GLY A 182 22.62 11.83 0.55
C GLY A 182 23.68 10.91 1.15
N GLN A 183 23.36 9.62 1.34
CA GLN A 183 24.28 8.60 1.82
C GLN A 183 24.70 7.70 0.65
N HIS A 184 26.01 7.55 0.45
CA HIS A 184 26.56 6.55 -0.45
C HIS A 184 26.24 5.13 0.03
N ALA A 185 26.35 4.15 -0.87
CA ALA A 185 26.13 2.73 -0.55
C ALA A 185 27.07 2.21 0.57
N ASP A 186 28.25 2.81 0.74
CA ASP A 186 29.22 2.51 1.80
C ASP A 186 28.92 3.27 3.12
N GLY A 187 27.83 4.02 3.18
CA GLY A 187 27.38 4.77 4.36
C GLY A 187 28.05 6.14 4.52
N LYS A 188 28.93 6.56 3.60
CA LYS A 188 29.55 7.89 3.66
C LYS A 188 28.58 9.00 3.20
N PRO A 189 28.64 10.20 3.80
CA PRO A 189 27.88 11.34 3.31
C PRO A 189 28.37 11.73 1.91
N GLN A 190 27.44 11.90 0.99
CA GLN A 190 27.66 12.53 -0.32
C GLN A 190 27.35 14.02 -0.20
N SER A 191 28.20 14.89 -0.74
CA SER A 191 27.87 16.31 -0.79
C SER A 191 26.51 16.56 -1.47
N VAL A 192 25.62 17.26 -0.79
CA VAL A 192 24.30 17.66 -1.28
C VAL A 192 24.28 19.15 -1.59
N MET A 193 23.55 19.51 -2.63
CA MET A 193 23.28 20.91 -2.97
C MET A 193 22.14 21.43 -2.10
N THR A 194 22.34 22.55 -1.41
CA THR A 194 21.36 23.18 -0.53
C THR A 194 20.91 24.51 -1.08
N LEU A 195 19.62 24.83 -0.91
CA LEU A 195 19.11 26.17 -1.18
C LEU A 195 19.17 26.99 0.11
N SER A 196 19.93 28.07 0.09
CA SER A 196 19.85 29.08 1.15
C SER A 196 18.51 29.79 1.13
N SER A 197 18.17 30.48 2.23
CA SER A 197 17.00 31.36 2.34
C SER A 197 16.97 32.50 1.30
N LYS A 198 18.07 32.74 0.58
CA LYS A 198 18.17 33.71 -0.53
C LYS A 198 18.20 33.05 -1.91
N GLY A 199 17.94 31.74 -2.01
CA GLY A 199 17.93 30.99 -3.27
C GLY A 199 19.31 30.61 -3.83
N ALA A 200 20.41 30.94 -3.14
CA ALA A 200 21.75 30.53 -3.57
C ALA A 200 21.98 29.05 -3.27
N ILE A 201 22.54 28.32 -4.24
CA ILE A 201 22.87 26.90 -4.14
C ILE A 201 24.29 26.72 -3.58
N ALA A 202 24.46 25.93 -2.52
CA ALA A 202 25.78 25.61 -1.95
C ALA A 202 25.96 24.10 -1.70
N ALA A 203 27.20 23.61 -1.79
CA ALA A 203 27.53 22.23 -1.48
C ALA A 203 27.66 22.03 0.05
N CYS A 204 26.96 21.05 0.61
CA CYS A 204 27.03 20.68 2.02
C CYS A 204 27.45 19.21 2.17
N ALA A 205 28.49 18.93 2.96
CA ALA A 205 28.98 17.57 3.21
C ALA A 205 28.74 17.11 4.66
N ASP A 206 28.09 17.94 5.48
CA ASP A 206 27.79 17.63 6.89
C ASP A 206 26.49 16.82 6.99
N PRO A 207 26.53 15.51 7.29
CA PRO A 207 25.33 14.66 7.37
C PRO A 207 24.33 15.07 8.46
N GLU A 208 24.72 15.92 9.42
CA GLU A 208 23.81 16.47 10.44
C GLU A 208 23.16 17.79 10.01
N SER A 209 23.56 18.33 8.85
CA SER A 209 23.01 19.56 8.31
C SER A 209 21.53 19.42 7.91
N PRO A 210 20.70 20.47 8.08
CA PRO A 210 19.34 20.54 7.55
C PRO A 210 19.22 20.37 6.04
N ALA A 211 20.35 20.46 5.35
CA ALA A 211 20.55 20.03 3.96
C ALA A 211 20.06 18.60 3.68
N TYR A 212 20.19 17.74 4.68
CA TYR A 212 19.77 16.35 4.64
C TYR A 212 18.43 16.27 5.34
N GLY A 213 17.42 15.68 4.69
CA GLY A 213 16.11 15.52 5.31
C GLY A 213 16.17 14.69 6.60
N LEU A 214 15.10 14.76 7.39
CA LEU A 214 14.89 13.97 8.59
C LEU A 214 14.46 12.55 8.23
N ALA A 215 15.25 11.56 8.68
CA ALA A 215 14.88 10.16 8.54
C ALA A 215 13.91 9.71 9.65
N ARG A 216 12.87 8.98 9.25
CA ARG A 216 11.92 8.33 10.17
C ARG A 216 11.82 6.85 9.83
N HIS A 217 11.86 6.00 10.85
CA HIS A 217 11.74 4.55 10.67
C HIS A 217 10.42 4.06 11.25
N GLY A 218 9.80 3.10 10.57
CA GLY A 218 8.62 2.38 11.05
C GLY A 218 8.84 0.88 11.06
N VAL A 219 7.81 0.15 11.48
CA VAL A 219 7.74 -1.31 11.39
C VAL A 219 6.40 -1.70 10.78
N GLN A 220 6.46 -2.62 9.82
CA GLN A 220 5.32 -3.35 9.26
C GLN A 220 5.51 -4.83 9.54
N PHE A 221 4.52 -5.67 9.22
CA PHE A 221 4.59 -7.11 9.49
C PHE A 221 4.22 -7.91 8.24
N HIS A 222 5.18 -8.66 7.71
CA HIS A 222 5.02 -9.47 6.50
C HIS A 222 5.24 -10.95 6.82
N TRP A 223 4.42 -11.83 6.25
CA TRP A 223 4.67 -13.26 6.34
C TRP A 223 5.65 -13.67 5.23
N GLN A 224 6.62 -14.52 5.59
CA GLN A 224 7.71 -14.93 4.73
C GLN A 224 7.59 -16.42 4.43
N ASN A 225 7.62 -16.79 3.15
CA ASN A 225 7.62 -18.17 2.71
C ASN A 225 9.03 -18.75 2.81
N LYS A 226 9.27 -19.63 3.78
CA LYS A 226 10.57 -20.28 4.01
C LYS A 226 10.68 -21.63 3.30
N GLY A 227 10.05 -21.75 2.13
CA GLY A 227 9.98 -22.99 1.35
C GLY A 227 8.97 -24.00 1.89
N TYR A 228 7.85 -23.54 2.45
CA TYR A 228 6.80 -24.43 2.94
C TYR A 228 6.08 -25.09 1.76
N ARG A 229 5.78 -26.39 1.86
CA ARG A 229 5.03 -27.11 0.79
C ARG A 229 3.51 -27.08 1.04
N CYS A 230 3.11 -26.90 2.29
CA CYS A 230 1.72 -26.74 2.71
C CYS A 230 1.62 -25.95 4.02
N PHE A 231 0.42 -25.56 4.41
CA PHE A 231 0.18 -24.82 5.65
C PHE A 231 0.67 -25.57 6.91
N GLU A 232 0.59 -26.90 6.91
CA GLU A 232 1.05 -27.70 8.05
C GLU A 232 2.57 -27.68 8.21
N ASP A 233 3.34 -27.58 7.11
CA ASP A 233 4.79 -27.34 7.17
C ASP A 233 5.08 -25.99 7.87
N PHE A 234 4.34 -24.94 7.52
CA PHE A 234 4.43 -23.64 8.19
C PHE A 234 4.10 -23.78 9.70
N LEU A 235 2.98 -24.40 10.03
CA LEU A 235 2.59 -24.61 11.43
C LEU A 235 3.60 -25.43 12.23
N ALA A 236 4.30 -26.38 11.60
CA ALA A 236 5.32 -27.20 12.25
C ALA A 236 6.52 -26.38 12.74
N THR A 237 6.80 -25.22 12.13
CA THR A 237 7.84 -24.28 12.59
C THR A 237 7.44 -23.50 13.84
N LEU A 238 6.15 -23.43 14.17
CA LEU A 238 5.64 -22.68 15.31
C LEU A 238 5.75 -23.46 16.63
N THR A 239 5.80 -22.73 17.74
CA THR A 239 5.67 -23.29 19.09
C THR A 239 4.35 -24.06 19.23
N SER A 240 4.35 -25.12 20.05
CA SER A 240 3.19 -26.00 20.21
C SER A 240 1.91 -25.26 20.66
N ARG A 241 2.03 -24.25 21.52
CA ARG A 241 0.90 -23.42 21.96
C ARG A 241 0.32 -22.62 20.79
N LYS A 242 1.16 -21.94 20.00
CA LYS A 242 0.71 -21.11 18.87
C LYS A 242 0.12 -21.94 17.74
N ARG A 243 0.77 -23.07 17.40
CA ARG A 243 0.23 -24.05 16.45
C ARG A 243 -1.16 -24.54 16.83
N LYS A 244 -1.38 -24.92 18.10
CA LYS A 244 -2.69 -25.38 18.59
C LYS A 244 -3.75 -24.28 18.49
N ASN A 245 -3.39 -23.03 18.81
CA ASN A 245 -4.32 -21.90 18.71
C ASN A 245 -4.75 -21.64 17.26
N ILE A 246 -3.80 -21.56 16.32
CA ILE A 246 -4.13 -21.35 14.90
C ILE A 246 -5.03 -22.48 14.39
N ARG A 247 -4.69 -23.75 14.68
CA ARG A 247 -5.56 -24.88 14.30
C ARG A 247 -6.97 -24.77 14.87
N LYS A 248 -7.12 -24.29 16.11
CA LYS A 248 -8.44 -24.05 16.72
C LYS A 248 -9.21 -22.95 16.00
N GLU A 249 -8.56 -21.83 15.69
CA GLU A 249 -9.16 -20.72 14.93
C GLU A 249 -9.64 -21.20 13.55
N ARG A 250 -8.78 -21.93 12.82
CA ARG A 250 -9.10 -22.45 11.48
C ARG A 250 -10.16 -23.55 11.49
N ALA A 251 -10.19 -24.39 12.52
CA ALA A 251 -11.15 -25.49 12.62
C ALA A 251 -12.62 -25.02 12.67
N VAL A 252 -12.87 -23.77 13.03
CA VAL A 252 -14.21 -23.16 12.97
C VAL A 252 -14.71 -23.06 11.52
N PHE A 253 -13.79 -22.89 10.57
CA PHE A 253 -14.06 -22.60 9.16
C PHE A 253 -13.70 -23.75 8.20
N ALA A 254 -12.91 -24.73 8.66
CA ALA A 254 -12.48 -25.85 7.82
C ALA A 254 -13.58 -26.94 7.71
N PRO A 255 -13.89 -27.44 6.51
CA PRO A 255 -14.85 -28.54 6.34
C PRO A 255 -14.27 -29.82 6.98
N ARG A 256 -14.82 -30.24 8.13
CA ARG A 256 -14.41 -31.50 8.78
C ARG A 256 -15.35 -32.64 8.39
N ALA A 257 -14.75 -33.76 7.98
CA ALA A 257 -15.45 -34.99 7.59
C ALA A 257 -16.19 -35.72 8.73
N SER A 258 -16.10 -35.29 10.00
CA SER A 258 -16.65 -36.09 11.11
C SER A 258 -16.96 -35.35 12.43
N SER A 259 -17.07 -34.01 12.46
CA SER A 259 -17.42 -33.31 13.71
C SER A 259 -18.45 -32.20 13.50
N GLN A 260 -19.57 -32.31 14.22
CA GLN A 260 -20.75 -31.45 14.23
C GLN A 260 -20.47 -30.05 14.82
N THR A 261 -19.60 -29.26 14.18
CA THR A 261 -19.55 -27.80 14.42
C THR A 261 -20.40 -27.08 13.37
N PRO A 262 -21.48 -26.36 13.75
CA PRO A 262 -22.42 -25.76 12.79
C PRO A 262 -21.77 -24.86 11.75
N GLN A 263 -20.71 -24.13 12.12
CA GLN A 263 -20.05 -23.15 11.26
C GLN A 263 -19.11 -23.77 10.20
N SER A 264 -18.58 -24.97 10.44
CA SER A 264 -17.54 -25.59 9.60
C SER A 264 -18.04 -26.11 8.24
N MET A 265 -19.35 -26.36 8.12
CA MET A 265 -20.02 -26.68 6.84
C MET A 265 -20.76 -25.48 6.25
N LYS A 266 -20.68 -24.31 6.89
CA LYS A 266 -21.46 -23.13 6.54
C LYS A 266 -20.78 -22.28 5.47
N PHE A 267 -19.46 -22.08 5.59
CA PHE A 267 -18.75 -21.13 4.72
C PHE A 267 -17.88 -21.79 3.67
N GLU A 268 -17.92 -21.22 2.47
CA GLU A 268 -17.03 -21.52 1.36
C GLU A 268 -16.13 -20.32 1.08
N PHE A 269 -14.86 -20.59 0.82
CA PHE A 269 -13.84 -19.60 0.53
C PHE A 269 -13.42 -19.77 -0.93
N GLU A 270 -13.74 -18.79 -1.76
CA GLU A 270 -13.51 -18.83 -3.21
C GLU A 270 -12.56 -17.71 -3.62
N PHE A 271 -11.41 -18.06 -4.21
CA PHE A 271 -10.54 -17.08 -4.86
C PHE A 271 -10.96 -16.89 -6.33
N VAL A 272 -11.28 -15.66 -6.69
CA VAL A 272 -11.63 -15.23 -8.06
C VAL A 272 -10.53 -14.30 -8.57
N GLU A 273 -9.90 -14.69 -9.66
CA GLU A 273 -8.89 -13.90 -10.37
C GLU A 273 -9.54 -12.67 -11.02
N GLY A 274 -8.84 -11.54 -11.07
CA GLY A 274 -9.39 -10.29 -11.60
C GLY A 274 -9.90 -10.39 -13.04
N THR A 275 -9.24 -11.21 -13.87
CA THR A 275 -9.67 -11.49 -15.25
C THR A 275 -11.02 -12.21 -15.35
N ARG A 276 -11.51 -12.79 -14.25
CA ARG A 276 -12.80 -13.50 -14.15
C ARG A 276 -13.81 -12.75 -13.28
N LEU A 277 -13.46 -11.60 -12.71
CA LEU A 277 -14.37 -10.83 -11.86
C LEU A 277 -15.47 -10.17 -12.69
N SER A 278 -16.71 -10.43 -12.31
CA SER A 278 -17.88 -9.73 -12.87
C SER A 278 -18.10 -8.38 -12.16
N LYS A 279 -18.80 -7.46 -12.85
CA LYS A 279 -19.22 -6.17 -12.26
C LYS A 279 -20.04 -6.35 -10.99
N ALA A 280 -20.92 -7.36 -10.96
CA ALA A 280 -21.72 -7.69 -9.79
C ALA A 280 -20.84 -8.07 -8.58
N GLN A 281 -19.83 -8.93 -8.77
CA GLN A 281 -18.92 -9.31 -7.69
C GLN A 281 -18.10 -8.12 -7.14
N ILE A 282 -17.73 -7.16 -8.00
CA ILE A 282 -17.05 -5.92 -7.58
C ILE A 282 -18.00 -5.06 -6.73
N GLN A 283 -19.27 -4.93 -7.13
CA GLN A 283 -20.28 -4.19 -6.37
C GLN A 283 -20.56 -4.85 -5.01
N GLU A 284 -20.67 -6.18 -4.96
CA GLU A 284 -20.84 -6.94 -3.73
C GLU A 284 -19.65 -6.72 -2.76
N PHE A 285 -18.41 -6.78 -3.28
CA PHE A 285 -17.22 -6.45 -2.50
C PHE A 285 -17.24 -4.99 -2.01
N TYR A 286 -17.59 -4.04 -2.87
CA TYR A 286 -17.65 -2.63 -2.49
C TYR A 286 -18.66 -2.39 -1.37
N HIS A 287 -19.81 -3.07 -1.41
CA HIS A 287 -20.79 -3.02 -0.32
C HIS A 287 -20.20 -3.53 1.00
N CYS A 288 -19.50 -4.68 0.98
CA CYS A 288 -18.76 -5.20 2.13
C CYS A 288 -17.79 -4.17 2.71
N TYR A 289 -16.98 -3.56 1.83
CA TYR A 289 -15.99 -2.53 2.18
C TYR A 289 -16.66 -1.31 2.84
N GLN A 290 -17.72 -0.77 2.25
CA GLN A 290 -18.43 0.40 2.79
C GLN A 290 -19.03 0.12 4.17
N VAL A 291 -19.72 -1.02 4.34
CA VAL A 291 -20.32 -1.41 5.62
C VAL A 291 -19.28 -1.49 6.72
N THR A 292 -18.10 -2.03 6.41
CA THR A 292 -17.00 -2.17 7.39
C THR A 292 -16.41 -0.82 7.78
N TYR A 293 -16.22 0.09 6.82
CA TYR A 293 -15.75 1.44 7.10
C TYR A 293 -16.76 2.25 7.90
N LEU A 294 -18.05 2.17 7.57
CA LEU A 294 -19.09 2.86 8.30
C LEU A 294 -19.14 2.38 9.76
N LYS A 295 -19.08 1.07 9.99
CA LYS A 295 -19.06 0.48 11.33
C LYS A 295 -17.82 0.87 12.14
N ARG A 296 -16.63 0.90 11.52
CA ARG A 296 -15.35 1.14 12.23
C ARG A 296 -15.00 2.62 12.42
N SER A 297 -15.32 3.45 11.44
CA SER A 297 -14.80 4.82 11.34
C SER A 297 -15.90 5.87 11.24
N GLY A 298 -17.18 5.48 11.14
CA GLY A 298 -18.31 6.40 11.08
C GLY A 298 -18.42 7.18 9.76
N HIS A 299 -17.61 6.86 8.76
CA HIS A 299 -17.65 7.48 7.44
C HIS A 299 -17.56 6.43 6.33
N HIS A 300 -17.96 6.81 5.12
CA HIS A 300 -17.74 6.02 3.93
C HIS A 300 -16.22 5.98 3.65
N GLY A 301 -15.67 4.80 3.33
CA GLY A 301 -14.23 4.65 3.11
C GLY A 301 -13.68 5.58 2.01
N TYR A 302 -12.36 5.77 1.97
CA TYR A 302 -11.72 6.74 1.06
C TYR A 302 -11.86 6.40 -0.43
N LEU A 303 -11.96 5.11 -0.74
CA LEU A 303 -12.09 4.58 -2.10
C LEU A 303 -13.56 4.35 -2.47
N ASN A 304 -13.92 4.66 -3.71
CA ASN A 304 -15.27 4.50 -4.23
C ASN A 304 -15.40 3.32 -5.22
N LEU A 305 -16.62 3.02 -5.66
CA LEU A 305 -16.87 1.90 -6.60
C LEU A 305 -16.13 2.07 -7.92
N ALA A 306 -16.09 3.30 -8.48
CA ALA A 306 -15.44 3.57 -9.76
C ALA A 306 -13.95 3.23 -9.71
N PHE A 307 -13.27 3.47 -8.58
CA PHE A 307 -11.89 3.04 -8.38
C PHE A 307 -11.73 1.52 -8.56
N PHE A 308 -12.54 0.73 -7.86
CA PHE A 308 -12.46 -0.74 -7.95
C PHE A 308 -12.83 -1.28 -9.32
N GLU A 309 -13.83 -0.69 -9.99
CA GLU A 309 -14.19 -1.03 -11.37
C GLU A 309 -13.03 -0.74 -12.33
N HIS A 310 -12.41 0.45 -12.24
CA HIS A 310 -11.25 0.81 -13.05
C HIS A 310 -10.05 -0.12 -12.82
N LEU A 311 -9.76 -0.51 -11.57
CA LEU A 311 -8.67 -1.42 -11.26
C LEU A 311 -8.83 -2.78 -11.94
N VAL A 312 -10.01 -3.39 -11.82
CA VAL A 312 -10.26 -4.70 -12.44
C VAL A 312 -10.23 -4.60 -13.96
N MET A 313 -10.63 -3.48 -14.55
CA MET A 313 -10.55 -3.28 -16.00
C MET A 313 -9.11 -3.07 -16.51
N SER A 314 -8.25 -2.40 -15.73
CA SER A 314 -6.96 -1.90 -16.20
C SER A 314 -5.75 -2.74 -15.80
N MET A 315 -5.87 -3.52 -14.72
CA MET A 315 -4.82 -4.43 -14.24
C MET A 315 -5.38 -5.73 -13.65
N PRO A 316 -6.33 -6.40 -14.34
CA PRO A 316 -7.01 -7.59 -13.83
C PRO A 316 -6.08 -8.73 -13.40
N GLU A 317 -4.91 -8.84 -14.03
CA GLU A 317 -3.89 -9.87 -13.76
C GLU A 317 -3.26 -9.73 -12.36
N GLN A 318 -3.26 -8.52 -11.79
CA GLN A 318 -2.72 -8.25 -10.46
C GLN A 318 -3.81 -8.13 -9.39
N VAL A 319 -5.08 -8.36 -9.72
CA VAL A 319 -6.20 -8.31 -8.77
C VAL A 319 -6.64 -9.72 -8.42
N LEU A 320 -6.84 -9.99 -7.14
CA LEU A 320 -7.36 -11.26 -6.63
C LEU A 320 -8.42 -10.98 -5.56
N MET A 321 -9.59 -11.58 -5.67
CA MET A 321 -10.65 -11.44 -4.67
C MET A 321 -10.89 -12.76 -3.96
N LEU A 322 -10.92 -12.75 -2.63
CA LEU A 322 -11.47 -13.85 -1.85
C LEU A 322 -12.92 -13.53 -1.50
N ARG A 323 -13.84 -14.40 -1.90
CA ARG A 323 -15.25 -14.36 -1.52
C ARG A 323 -15.51 -15.39 -0.44
N VAL A 324 -16.24 -14.98 0.59
CA VAL A 324 -16.73 -15.88 1.65
C VAL A 324 -18.23 -16.03 1.48
N LEU A 325 -18.67 -17.23 1.07
CA LEU A 325 -20.07 -17.55 0.77
C LEU A 325 -20.68 -18.41 1.88
N ASP A 326 -21.93 -18.15 2.24
CA ASP A 326 -22.73 -19.01 3.12
C ASP A 326 -23.53 -20.00 2.28
N ARG A 327 -23.17 -21.29 2.36
CA ARG A 327 -23.83 -22.39 1.62
C ARG A 327 -25.21 -22.75 2.19
N GLN A 328 -25.50 -22.36 3.43
CA GLN A 328 -26.75 -22.70 4.11
C GLN A 328 -27.86 -21.66 3.90
N ARG A 329 -27.51 -20.50 3.32
CA ARG A 329 -28.47 -19.43 3.01
C ARG A 329 -28.45 -19.13 1.52
N VAL A 330 -29.56 -19.42 0.87
CA VAL A 330 -29.83 -18.96 -0.50
C VAL A 330 -30.10 -17.45 -0.45
N ALA A 331 -29.57 -16.69 -1.41
CA ALA A 331 -29.97 -15.30 -1.60
C ALA A 331 -31.50 -15.26 -1.83
N SER A 332 -32.27 -14.78 -0.85
CA SER A 332 -33.71 -14.62 -1.04
C SER A 332 -33.98 -13.56 -2.10
N SER A 333 -34.84 -13.88 -3.06
CA SER A 333 -35.37 -12.95 -4.07
C SER A 333 -36.10 -11.74 -3.45
N GLU A 334 -36.35 -11.76 -2.14
CA GLU A 334 -36.95 -10.67 -1.36
C GLU A 334 -35.97 -9.52 -1.01
N GLY A 335 -34.71 -9.59 -1.47
CA GLY A 335 -33.73 -8.49 -1.35
C GLY A 335 -33.67 -7.55 -2.56
N LYS A 336 -34.55 -7.69 -3.56
CA LYS A 336 -34.74 -6.66 -4.60
C LYS A 336 -35.58 -5.48 -4.05
N GLU A 337 -35.26 -4.99 -2.85
CA GLU A 337 -35.64 -3.63 -2.50
C GLU A 337 -34.80 -2.72 -3.41
N GLN A 338 -35.50 -2.17 -4.41
CA GLN A 338 -35.04 -1.20 -5.38
C GLN A 338 -33.77 -0.45 -4.96
N LEU A 339 -32.62 -0.87 -5.49
CA LEU A 339 -31.47 0.00 -5.70
C LEU A 339 -31.90 1.13 -6.64
N LYS A 340 -32.55 2.15 -6.09
CA LYS A 340 -32.76 3.43 -6.75
C LYS A 340 -31.56 4.32 -6.44
N PRO A 341 -30.80 4.75 -7.46
CA PRO A 341 -29.95 5.93 -7.31
C PRO A 341 -30.89 7.09 -6.95
N GLN A 342 -30.71 7.72 -5.78
CA GLN A 342 -31.37 8.99 -5.52
C GLN A 342 -30.71 10.06 -6.40
N LEU A 343 -31.22 10.20 -7.62
CA LEU A 343 -31.08 11.40 -8.44
C LEU A 343 -32.47 12.03 -8.60
N PHE A 344 -32.54 13.32 -8.32
CA PHE A 344 -33.72 14.18 -8.48
C PHE A 344 -34.20 14.25 -9.94
N GLY A 345 -35.53 14.19 -10.19
CA GLY A 345 -36.17 14.63 -11.44
C GLY A 345 -37.39 13.77 -11.91
N PRO A 346 -38.47 14.35 -12.50
CA PRO A 346 -39.80 13.73 -12.47
C PRO A 346 -40.19 12.86 -13.69
N THR A 347 -40.90 11.77 -13.37
CA THR A 347 -41.96 11.01 -14.09
C THR A 347 -42.09 11.06 -15.62
N SER A 348 -42.22 9.88 -16.27
CA SER A 348 -43.54 9.36 -16.72
C SER A 348 -43.49 7.94 -17.32
N GLN A 349 -44.60 7.22 -17.06
CA GLN A 349 -45.25 6.14 -17.81
C GLN A 349 -44.69 4.71 -17.87
N SER A 350 -45.64 3.79 -17.67
CA SER A 350 -45.56 2.38 -17.32
C SER A 350 -46.06 1.48 -18.46
N VAL A 351 -45.37 0.37 -18.68
CA VAL A 351 -45.88 -0.81 -19.41
C VAL A 351 -45.54 -2.05 -18.57
N PRO A 352 -46.46 -3.00 -18.30
CA PRO A 352 -46.16 -4.18 -17.51
C PRO A 352 -45.49 -5.26 -18.39
N PRO A 353 -44.49 -6.02 -17.89
CA PRO A 353 -44.00 -7.19 -18.61
C PRO A 353 -44.78 -8.45 -18.20
N GLU A 354 -45.06 -9.26 -19.21
CA GLU A 354 -45.68 -10.58 -19.16
C GLU A 354 -44.81 -11.61 -18.41
N ASP A 355 -45.52 -12.55 -17.78
CA ASP A 355 -45.05 -13.72 -17.04
C ASP A 355 -44.13 -14.62 -17.87
N LEU A 356 -42.91 -14.84 -17.37
CA LEU A 356 -42.09 -16.00 -17.71
C LEU A 356 -41.50 -16.54 -16.41
N SER A 357 -42.22 -17.48 -15.80
CA SER A 357 -41.73 -18.34 -14.72
C SER A 357 -40.74 -19.35 -15.32
N ASP A 358 -39.45 -19.12 -15.11
CA ASP A 358 -38.41 -20.12 -15.40
C ASP A 358 -38.00 -20.78 -14.07
N ASP A 359 -38.64 -21.92 -13.77
CA ASP A 359 -38.31 -22.80 -12.65
C ASP A 359 -37.03 -23.57 -12.97
N ASN A 360 -35.87 -23.04 -12.56
CA ASN A 360 -34.64 -23.77 -12.17
C ASN A 360 -33.51 -22.79 -11.78
N VAL A 361 -33.70 -22.04 -10.70
CA VAL A 361 -32.62 -21.25 -10.10
C VAL A 361 -31.87 -22.16 -9.13
N GLU A 362 -30.67 -22.63 -9.51
CA GLU A 362 -29.75 -23.24 -8.55
C GLU A 362 -29.60 -22.32 -7.33
N PRO A 363 -29.60 -22.85 -6.09
CA PRO A 363 -29.51 -22.03 -4.89
C PRO A 363 -28.20 -21.24 -4.86
N GLN A 364 -28.26 -19.94 -5.21
CA GLN A 364 -27.10 -19.06 -5.18
C GLN A 364 -26.69 -18.79 -3.73
N SER A 365 -25.50 -19.23 -3.36
CA SER A 365 -24.91 -19.01 -2.03
C SER A 365 -24.75 -17.52 -1.75
N ARG A 366 -25.06 -17.08 -0.52
CA ARG A 366 -25.03 -15.65 -0.14
C ARG A 366 -23.62 -15.19 0.23
N LEU A 367 -23.21 -14.01 -0.24
CA LEU A 367 -21.94 -13.39 0.20
C LEU A 367 -22.02 -12.92 1.66
N VAL A 368 -21.01 -13.28 2.44
CA VAL A 368 -20.84 -12.94 3.87
C VAL A 368 -19.79 -11.87 4.05
N ALA A 369 -18.66 -12.04 3.36
CA ALA A 369 -17.51 -11.16 3.43
C ALA A 369 -16.64 -11.29 2.18
N SER A 370 -15.79 -10.30 1.94
CA SER A 370 -14.87 -10.32 0.82
C SER A 370 -13.57 -9.57 1.13
N SER A 371 -12.45 -10.16 0.71
CA SER A 371 -11.11 -9.54 0.75
C SER A 371 -10.64 -9.27 -0.68
N LEU A 372 -10.12 -8.08 -0.94
CA LEU A 372 -9.38 -7.75 -2.15
C LEU A 372 -7.88 -7.77 -1.86
N PHE A 373 -7.18 -8.57 -2.65
CA PHE A 373 -5.74 -8.73 -2.69
C PHE A 373 -5.17 -8.20 -4.01
N PHE A 374 -3.89 -7.87 -3.97
CA PHE A 374 -3.10 -7.63 -5.16
C PHE A 374 -1.91 -8.57 -5.22
N LYS A 375 -1.39 -8.83 -6.43
CA LYS A 375 -0.28 -9.76 -6.65
C LYS A 375 0.82 -9.14 -7.49
N SER A 376 2.05 -9.51 -7.17
CA SER A 376 3.19 -9.43 -8.09
C SER A 376 3.77 -10.84 -8.26
N GLN A 377 4.86 -10.96 -9.01
CA GLN A 377 5.58 -12.21 -9.20
C GLN A 377 6.06 -12.87 -7.89
N THR A 378 6.36 -12.07 -6.86
CA THR A 378 6.94 -12.54 -5.60
C THR A 378 6.05 -12.28 -4.38
N HIS A 379 5.06 -11.38 -4.49
CA HIS A 379 4.28 -10.89 -3.35
C HIS A 379 2.78 -11.08 -3.51
N LEU A 380 2.13 -11.38 -2.39
CA LEU A 380 0.71 -11.14 -2.18
C LEU A 380 0.54 -9.91 -1.28
N TYR A 381 -0.43 -9.06 -1.59
CA TYR A 381 -0.76 -7.87 -0.82
C TYR A 381 -2.23 -7.88 -0.40
N GLY A 382 -2.50 -8.08 0.88
CA GLY A 382 -3.83 -7.92 1.45
C GLY A 382 -4.12 -6.45 1.74
N ARG A 383 -5.22 -5.91 1.20
CA ARG A 383 -5.54 -4.47 1.33
C ARG A 383 -6.91 -4.20 1.87
N TYR A 384 -7.93 -4.58 1.12
CA TYR A 384 -9.28 -4.13 1.40
C TYR A 384 -10.11 -5.32 1.86
N TRP A 385 -10.83 -5.13 2.95
CA TRP A 385 -11.66 -6.16 3.54
C TRP A 385 -13.00 -5.55 3.90
N GLY A 386 -14.04 -6.35 3.75
CA GLY A 386 -15.25 -6.08 4.48
C GLY A 386 -16.13 -7.29 4.69
N ALA A 387 -17.04 -7.17 5.65
CA ALA A 387 -18.01 -8.19 5.98
C ALA A 387 -19.40 -7.58 6.17
N LEU A 388 -20.42 -8.24 5.62
CA LEU A 388 -21.82 -7.91 5.81
C LEU A 388 -22.30 -8.43 7.17
N GLU A 389 -21.81 -9.61 7.56
CA GLU A 389 -22.13 -10.25 8.84
C GLU A 389 -20.90 -10.26 9.76
N GLU A 390 -21.13 -10.08 11.06
CA GLU A 390 -20.07 -10.20 12.06
C GLU A 390 -19.91 -11.66 12.46
N VAL A 391 -18.78 -12.25 12.06
CA VAL A 391 -18.44 -13.63 12.38
C VAL A 391 -17.11 -13.63 13.11
N GLU A 392 -17.13 -14.10 14.36
CA GLU A 392 -15.94 -14.13 15.22
C GLU A 392 -14.80 -14.92 14.53
N GLY A 393 -13.62 -14.31 14.45
CA GLY A 393 -12.43 -14.94 13.87
C GLY A 393 -12.40 -14.98 12.33
N LEU A 394 -13.48 -14.66 11.62
CA LEU A 394 -13.52 -14.73 10.15
C LEU A 394 -12.48 -13.82 9.49
N HIS A 395 -12.24 -12.64 10.08
CA HIS A 395 -11.18 -11.74 9.63
C HIS A 395 -9.80 -12.42 9.59
N PHE A 396 -9.48 -13.28 10.56
CA PHE A 396 -8.19 -13.96 10.59
C PHE A 396 -8.08 -15.03 9.50
N GLU A 397 -9.15 -15.80 9.27
CA GLU A 397 -9.18 -16.80 8.20
C GLU A 397 -9.08 -16.11 6.83
N ALA A 398 -9.94 -15.14 6.55
CA ALA A 398 -10.07 -14.54 5.23
C ALA A 398 -8.99 -13.49 4.89
N CYS A 399 -8.41 -12.81 5.88
CA CYS A 399 -7.37 -11.80 5.63
C CYS A 399 -5.95 -12.31 5.88
N TYR A 400 -5.76 -13.43 6.59
CA TYR A 400 -4.43 -13.96 6.89
C TYR A 400 -4.24 -15.40 6.42
N TYR A 401 -5.00 -16.36 6.94
CA TYR A 401 -4.69 -17.77 6.74
C TYR A 401 -4.91 -18.22 5.28
N GLN A 402 -6.00 -17.77 4.65
CA GLN A 402 -6.25 -18.02 3.22
C GLN A 402 -5.18 -17.37 2.32
N GLY A 403 -4.68 -16.19 2.69
CA GLY A 403 -3.58 -15.52 1.97
C GLY A 403 -2.25 -16.27 2.11
N ILE A 404 -1.95 -16.81 3.29
CA ILE A 404 -0.78 -17.69 3.51
C ILE A 404 -0.91 -18.96 2.67
N ASP A 405 -2.08 -19.62 2.68
CA ASP A 405 -2.33 -20.79 1.83
C ASP A 405 -2.10 -20.48 0.35
N TYR A 406 -2.64 -19.35 -0.12
CA TYR A 406 -2.45 -18.90 -1.49
C TYR A 406 -0.97 -18.68 -1.83
N CYS A 407 -0.21 -18.02 -0.96
CA CYS A 407 1.23 -17.82 -1.17
C CYS A 407 2.00 -19.13 -1.24
N ILE A 408 1.71 -20.09 -0.36
CA ILE A 408 2.34 -21.41 -0.37
C ILE A 408 2.01 -22.14 -1.68
N ALA A 409 0.74 -22.18 -2.06
CA ALA A 409 0.27 -22.88 -3.25
C ALA A 409 0.82 -22.29 -4.57
N ASN A 410 1.06 -20.98 -4.61
CA ASN A 410 1.54 -20.28 -5.80
C ASN A 410 3.03 -19.91 -5.75
N GLY A 411 3.77 -20.36 -4.73
CA GLY A 411 5.20 -20.09 -4.60
C GLY A 411 5.55 -18.61 -4.37
N LEU A 412 4.61 -17.79 -3.89
CA LEU A 412 4.88 -16.40 -3.54
C LEU A 412 5.77 -16.35 -2.29
N GLN A 413 6.74 -15.46 -2.31
CA GLN A 413 7.78 -15.35 -1.30
C GLN A 413 7.29 -14.58 -0.07
N VAL A 414 6.46 -13.55 -0.28
CA VAL A 414 6.06 -12.63 0.79
C VAL A 414 4.56 -12.39 0.75
N PHE A 415 3.97 -12.26 1.94
CA PHE A 415 2.62 -11.78 2.10
C PHE A 415 2.56 -10.56 3.02
N ASP A 416 2.31 -9.39 2.42
CA ASP A 416 2.03 -8.15 3.13
C ASP A 416 0.51 -8.00 3.32
N ALA A 417 0.03 -8.33 4.52
CA ALA A 417 -1.38 -8.25 4.87
C ALA A 417 -1.83 -6.85 5.38
N GLY A 418 -1.13 -5.77 5.01
CA GLY A 418 -1.54 -4.38 5.24
C GLY A 418 -1.16 -3.77 6.61
N ALA A 419 -1.77 -2.64 6.96
CA ALA A 419 -1.32 -1.75 8.04
C ALA A 419 -1.60 -2.21 9.49
N GLN A 420 -2.19 -3.39 9.70
CA GLN A 420 -2.54 -3.88 11.04
C GLN A 420 -1.30 -4.30 11.85
N GLY A 421 -1.33 -4.11 13.18
CA GLY A 421 -0.18 -4.21 14.09
C GLY A 421 0.14 -5.60 14.67
N GLU A 422 0.59 -5.62 15.92
CA GLU A 422 1.29 -6.74 16.59
C GLU A 422 0.55 -8.07 16.66
N HIS A 423 -0.79 -8.09 16.55
CA HIS A 423 -1.54 -9.35 16.54
C HIS A 423 -1.18 -10.25 15.35
N LYS A 424 -0.48 -9.72 14.34
CA LYS A 424 0.11 -10.49 13.25
C LYS A 424 1.34 -11.31 13.66
N LEU A 425 2.10 -10.87 14.67
CA LEU A 425 3.25 -11.62 15.19
C LEU A 425 2.82 -13.03 15.60
N ALA A 426 1.72 -13.14 16.34
CA ALA A 426 1.18 -14.43 16.79
C ALA A 426 0.82 -15.40 15.65
N ARG A 427 0.70 -14.89 14.42
CA ARG A 427 0.36 -15.62 13.19
C ARG A 427 1.56 -15.82 12.25
N GLY A 428 2.78 -15.53 12.73
CA GLY A 428 4.02 -15.76 12.00
C GLY A 428 4.39 -14.68 10.99
N PHE A 429 3.76 -13.50 11.05
CA PHE A 429 4.23 -12.34 10.29
C PHE A 429 5.42 -11.71 11.01
N GLU A 430 6.51 -11.51 10.30
CA GLU A 430 7.77 -11.00 10.80
C GLU A 430 7.82 -9.48 10.69
N PRO A 431 8.40 -8.78 11.68
CA PRO A 431 8.52 -7.32 11.63
C PRO A 431 9.55 -6.92 10.56
N VAL A 432 9.15 -6.04 9.66
CA VAL A 432 9.96 -5.47 8.58
C VAL A 432 10.10 -3.98 8.82
N GLN A 433 11.34 -3.49 8.82
CA GLN A 433 11.62 -2.07 8.99
C GLN A 433 11.22 -1.28 7.74
N THR A 434 10.60 -0.12 7.93
CA THR A 434 10.25 0.82 6.85
C THR A 434 10.98 2.14 7.01
N TYR A 435 11.18 2.85 5.89
CA TYR A 435 11.97 4.07 5.84
C TYR A 435 11.19 5.22 5.20
N SER A 436 11.30 6.41 5.78
CA SER A 436 10.68 7.64 5.27
C SER A 436 11.62 8.82 5.47
N ASN A 437 11.51 9.81 4.57
CA ASN A 437 12.25 11.07 4.62
C ASN A 437 11.28 12.24 4.75
N HIS A 438 11.71 13.26 5.48
CA HIS A 438 10.92 14.46 5.70
C HIS A 438 11.84 15.68 5.63
N GLN A 439 11.46 16.72 4.91
CA GLN A 439 12.13 18.00 4.99
C GLN A 439 11.17 19.04 5.54
N ILE A 440 11.67 19.89 6.42
CA ILE A 440 10.89 20.91 7.11
C ILE A 440 11.42 22.28 6.72
N ALA A 441 10.55 23.15 6.23
CA ALA A 441 10.95 24.47 5.74
C ALA A 441 11.40 25.40 6.87
N HIS A 442 10.77 25.29 8.03
CA HIS A 442 10.95 26.19 9.17
C HIS A 442 12.08 25.69 10.10
N PRO A 443 13.21 26.41 10.24
CA PRO A 443 14.38 25.92 10.97
C PRO A 443 14.12 25.55 12.43
N GLU A 444 13.30 26.33 13.13
CA GLU A 444 12.93 26.08 14.53
C GLU A 444 12.14 24.76 14.71
N PHE A 445 11.25 24.44 13.77
CA PHE A 445 10.55 23.15 13.77
C PHE A 445 11.45 22.03 13.32
N TYR A 446 12.34 22.28 12.34
CA TYR A 446 13.29 21.28 11.87
C TYR A 446 14.10 20.72 13.03
N GLN A 447 14.71 21.58 13.86
CA GLN A 447 15.53 21.14 14.99
C GLN A 447 14.73 20.29 16.00
N ALA A 448 13.55 20.76 16.41
CA ALA A 448 12.71 20.02 17.36
C ALA A 448 12.24 18.67 16.81
N ILE A 449 11.88 18.60 15.53
CA ILE A 449 11.47 17.35 14.86
C ILE A 449 12.68 16.43 14.66
N ALA A 450 13.88 16.96 14.41
CA ALA A 450 15.11 16.18 14.30
C ALA A 450 15.42 15.43 15.60
N GLU A 451 15.36 16.12 16.74
CA GLU A 451 15.57 15.52 18.05
C GLU A 451 14.52 14.45 18.36
N TYR A 452 13.24 14.75 18.07
CA TYR A 452 12.14 13.81 18.24
C TYR A 452 12.31 12.54 17.39
N THR A 453 12.57 12.70 16.09
CA THR A 453 12.74 11.56 15.17
C THR A 453 13.99 10.75 15.51
N ALA A 454 15.07 11.38 15.99
CA ALA A 454 16.24 10.66 16.48
C ALA A 454 15.93 9.78 17.71
N GLN A 455 15.10 10.26 18.64
CA GLN A 455 14.61 9.47 19.77
C GLN A 455 13.66 8.36 19.31
N GLU A 456 12.73 8.66 18.40
CA GLU A 456 11.78 7.69 17.85
C GLU A 456 12.53 6.54 17.14
N ARG A 457 13.56 6.84 16.34
CA ARG A 457 14.39 5.81 15.67
C ARG A 457 15.07 4.87 16.68
N ARG A 458 15.57 5.40 17.81
CA ARG A 458 16.16 4.57 18.88
C ARG A 458 15.12 3.64 19.51
N ASN A 459 13.92 4.16 19.79
CA ASN A 459 12.81 3.37 20.32
C ASN A 459 12.36 2.30 19.30
N MET A 460 12.29 2.65 18.02
CA MET A 460 11.89 1.73 16.95
C MET A 460 12.87 0.58 16.78
N LYS A 461 14.18 0.80 16.99
CA LYS A 461 15.18 -0.27 16.99
C LYS A 461 14.93 -1.28 18.12
N VAL A 462 14.61 -0.80 19.32
CA VAL A 462 14.26 -1.66 20.47
C VAL A 462 12.96 -2.41 20.18
N TYR A 463 11.95 -1.71 19.66
CA TYR A 463 10.67 -2.30 19.30
C TYR A 463 10.79 -3.42 18.25
N LEU A 464 11.61 -3.20 17.21
CA LEU A 464 11.90 -4.20 16.19
C LEU A 464 12.53 -5.47 16.81
N GLN A 465 13.53 -5.30 17.69
CA GLN A 465 14.17 -6.42 18.38
C GLN A 465 13.20 -7.19 19.28
N GLN A 466 12.35 -6.47 20.03
CA GLN A 466 11.31 -7.07 20.87
C GLN A 466 10.28 -7.85 20.03
N SER A 467 9.86 -7.27 18.91
CA SER A 467 8.92 -7.91 17.98
C SER A 467 9.51 -9.18 17.36
N GLN A 468 10.79 -9.15 16.99
CA GLN A 468 11.51 -10.34 16.50
C GLN A 468 11.60 -11.42 17.58
N ALA A 469 11.94 -11.05 18.82
CA ALA A 469 12.02 -11.98 19.95
C ALA A 469 10.65 -12.59 20.33
N ALA A 470 9.55 -11.87 20.03
CA ALA A 470 8.18 -12.32 20.29
C ALA A 470 7.61 -13.25 19.21
N LEU A 471 8.36 -13.53 18.14
CA LEU A 471 7.89 -14.39 17.06
C LEU A 471 7.56 -15.82 17.55
N PRO A 472 6.50 -16.43 16.99
CA PRO A 472 5.98 -17.70 17.48
C PRO A 472 6.75 -18.92 16.99
N PHE A 473 7.88 -18.74 16.31
CA PHE A 473 8.72 -19.81 15.79
C PHE A 473 9.43 -20.55 16.93
N LYS A 474 9.67 -21.85 16.74
CA LYS A 474 10.58 -22.60 17.61
C LYS A 474 11.95 -21.95 17.54
N LYS A 475 12.60 -21.73 18.68
CA LYS A 475 14.03 -21.44 18.69
C LYS A 475 14.71 -22.69 18.13
N GLY A 476 15.51 -22.55 17.08
CA GLY A 476 16.33 -23.65 16.61
C GLY A 476 17.21 -24.13 17.76
N ASP A 477 17.36 -25.44 17.92
CA ASP A 477 18.62 -25.95 18.44
C ASP A 477 19.68 -25.41 17.48
N ASN A 478 20.69 -24.69 18.00
CA ASN A 478 21.82 -24.25 17.19
C ASN A 478 22.31 -25.45 16.37
N VAL A 479 22.15 -25.39 15.05
CA VAL A 479 22.99 -26.18 14.16
C VAL A 479 24.25 -25.33 14.03
N ASP A 480 25.16 -25.50 14.98
CA ASP A 480 26.57 -25.25 14.73
C ASP A 480 27.00 -26.19 13.60
N GLY A 481 27.55 -25.62 12.53
CA GLY A 481 28.04 -26.31 11.35
C GLY A 481 28.69 -25.33 10.39
#